data_AF-A0AAW9EE07-F1
#
_entry.id   AF-A0AAW9EE07-F1
#
_cell.length_a   1.000
_cell.length_b   1.000
_cell.length_c   1.000
_cell.angle_alpha   90.00
_cell.angle_beta   90.00
_cell.angle_gamma   90.00
#
_symmetry.space_group_name_H-M   'P 1'
#
loop_
_entity.id
_entity.type
_entity.pdbx_description
1 polymer ?
#
loop_
_entity_poly.entity_id
_entity_poly.type
_entity_poly.pdbx_seq_one_letter_code
_entity_poly.pdbx_strand_id
1 'polypeptide(L)' 'MIIGNIHNLQPWLPQELRQAIEHIKAHVTPETPKGKHDIEGNRLFYLISEDMTEPYEARRAEYHARYLDIQI' A
#
# COMPACT_ATOMS: atom_id res chain seq x y z
N MET A 1 0.18 3.61 -13.37
CA MET A 1 1.06 2.70 -12.61
C MET A 1 2.40 3.38 -12.41
N ILE A 2 2.90 3.41 -11.18
CA ILE A 2 4.24 3.91 -10.81
C ILE A 2 4.97 2.74 -10.14
N ILE A 3 6.24 2.52 -10.48
CA ILE A 3 7.07 1.45 -9.90
C ILE A 3 8.35 2.08 -9.37
N GLY A 4 8.78 1.68 -8.18
CA GLY A 4 9.97 2.23 -7.52
C GLY A 4 10.34 1.46 -6.27
N ASN A 5 11.29 2.00 -5.51
CA ASN A 5 11.76 1.43 -4.25
C ASN A 5 11.38 2.37 -3.09
N ILE A 6 10.68 1.87 -2.08
CA ILE A 6 10.22 2.64 -0.91
C ILE A 6 11.39 3.22 -0.08
N HIS A 7 12.59 2.66 -0.22
CA HIS A 7 13.81 3.14 0.42
C HIS A 7 14.54 4.21 -0.42
N ASN A 8 14.06 4.52 -1.63
CA ASN A 8 14.63 5.54 -2.52
C ASN A 8 13.55 6.35 -3.25
N LEU A 9 12.79 7.15 -2.48
CA LEU A 9 11.66 7.93 -3.00
C LEU A 9 12.12 9.10 -3.88
N GLN A 10 11.73 9.05 -5.14
CA GLN A 10 12.15 10.03 -6.14
C GLN A 10 11.49 11.40 -5.93
N PRO A 11 12.18 12.53 -6.21
CA PRO A 11 11.64 13.89 -5.98
C PRO A 11 10.32 14.18 -6.70
N TRP A 12 10.06 13.56 -7.86
CA TRP A 12 8.86 13.74 -8.65
C TRP A 12 7.61 13.03 -8.10
N LEU A 13 7.76 12.17 -7.08
CA LEU A 13 6.61 11.48 -6.49
C LEU A 13 5.69 12.50 -5.77
N PRO A 14 4.38 12.49 -6.07
CA PRO A 14 3.41 13.37 -5.39
C PRO A 14 3.54 13.32 -3.87
N GLN A 15 3.38 14.47 -3.23
CA GLN A 15 3.67 14.64 -1.80
C GLN A 15 2.81 13.73 -0.93
N GLU A 16 1.54 13.56 -1.28
CA GLU A 16 0.58 12.73 -0.54
C GLU A 16 0.99 11.25 -0.58
N LEU A 17 1.49 10.76 -1.72
CA LEU A 17 1.99 9.39 -1.85
C LEU A 17 3.27 9.21 -1.04
N ARG A 18 4.18 10.20 -1.07
CA ARG A 18 5.40 10.19 -0.25
C ARG A 18 5.05 10.14 1.24
N GLN A 19 4.12 10.96 1.69
CA GLN A 19 3.67 10.99 3.09
C GLN A 19 3.04 9.67 3.52
N ALA A 20 2.23 9.05 2.67
CA ALA A 20 1.66 7.74 2.94
C ALA A 20 2.76 6.67 3.10
N ILE A 21 3.75 6.63 2.18
CA ILE A 21 4.86 5.67 2.26
C ILE A 21 5.72 5.87 3.50
N GLU A 22 6.06 7.13 3.84
CA GLU A 22 6.83 7.42 5.05
C GLU A 22 6.04 7.09 6.33
N HIS A 23 4.71 7.27 6.33
CA HIS A 23 3.88 6.82 7.44
C HIS A 23 3.98 5.31 7.63
N ILE A 24 3.85 4.53 6.55
CA ILE A 24 3.97 3.06 6.61
C ILE A 24 5.35 2.64 7.13
N LYS A 25 6.44 3.23 6.60
CA LYS A 25 7.81 2.92 7.05
C LYS A 25 8.05 3.19 8.54
N ALA A 26 7.35 4.19 9.11
CA ALA A 26 7.52 4.56 10.51
C ALA A 26 6.64 3.75 11.48
N HIS A 27 5.50 3.21 11.02
CA HIS A 27 4.49 2.62 11.91
C HIS A 27 4.25 1.12 11.70
N VAL A 28 4.53 0.59 10.50
CA VAL A 28 4.33 -0.83 10.22
C VAL A 28 5.59 -1.61 10.59
N THR A 29 5.41 -2.58 11.47
CA THR A 29 6.42 -3.54 11.93
C THR A 29 5.95 -4.97 11.66
N PRO A 30 6.83 -5.98 11.75
CA PRO A 30 6.43 -7.39 11.63
C PRO A 30 5.35 -7.83 12.63
N GLU A 31 5.23 -7.14 13.77
CA GLU A 31 4.25 -7.42 14.82
C GLU A 31 2.92 -6.70 14.61
N THR A 32 2.82 -5.84 13.58
CA THR A 32 1.58 -5.09 13.33
C THR A 32 0.46 -6.06 12.94
N PRO A 33 -0.71 -6.01 13.60
CA PRO A 33 -1.79 -6.97 13.34
C PRO A 33 -2.23 -6.97 11.88
N LYS A 34 -2.63 -8.13 11.37
CA LYS A 34 -3.29 -8.23 10.06
C LYS A 34 -4.63 -7.50 10.07
N GLY A 35 -5.05 -7.05 8.90
CA GLY A 35 -6.32 -6.36 8.68
C GLY A 35 -6.17 -4.87 8.41
N LYS A 36 -7.26 -4.14 8.61
CA LYS A 36 -7.37 -2.71 8.27
C LYS A 36 -6.90 -1.81 9.40
N HIS A 37 -6.07 -0.84 9.06
CA HIS A 37 -5.60 0.22 9.94
C HIS A 37 -5.93 1.58 9.32
N ASP A 38 -6.77 2.34 9.99
CA ASP A 38 -7.17 3.68 9.55
C ASP A 38 -6.08 4.71 9.89
N ILE A 39 -5.69 5.53 8.92
CA ILE A 39 -4.81 6.70 9.13
C ILE A 39 -5.67 7.96 9.21
N GLU A 40 -6.60 8.11 8.26
CA GLU A 40 -7.55 9.24 8.21
C GLU A 40 -8.93 8.75 7.79
N GLY A 41 -9.56 7.98 8.68
CA GLY A 41 -10.87 7.37 8.46
C GLY A 41 -10.91 6.63 7.12
N ASN A 42 -11.90 6.95 6.28
CA ASN A 42 -12.06 6.32 4.97
C ASN A 42 -11.25 6.97 3.84
N ARG A 43 -10.50 8.06 4.11
CA ARG A 43 -9.70 8.75 3.09
C ARG A 43 -8.36 8.07 2.87
N LEU A 44 -7.75 7.57 3.94
CA LEU A 44 -6.43 6.93 3.91
C LEU A 44 -6.38 5.83 4.99
N PHE A 45 -6.11 4.61 4.56
CA PHE A 45 -5.96 3.43 5.40
C PHE A 45 -5.01 2.45 4.71
N TYR A 46 -4.48 1.49 5.45
CA TYR A 46 -3.70 0.38 4.90
C TYR A 46 -4.25 -0.96 5.36
N LEU A 47 -4.02 -1.98 4.55
CA LEU A 47 -4.37 -3.36 4.82
C LEU A 47 -3.09 -4.16 4.97
N ILE A 48 -2.91 -4.86 6.08
CA ILE A 48 -1.87 -5.87 6.22
C ILE A 48 -2.51 -7.22 5.95
N SER A 49 -2.15 -7.84 4.83
CA SER A 49 -2.51 -9.22 4.49
C SER A 49 -1.27 -10.10 4.46
N GLU A 50 -1.47 -11.40 4.66
CA GLU A 50 -0.46 -12.41 4.39
C GLU A 50 -1.07 -13.36 3.36
N ASP A 51 -0.62 -13.23 2.12
CA ASP A 51 -1.11 -13.99 0.98
C ASP A 51 0.05 -14.75 0.34
N MET A 52 -0.27 -15.90 -0.27
CA MET A 52 0.68 -16.68 -1.05
C MET A 52 0.50 -16.38 -2.54
N THR A 53 1.60 -16.45 -3.29
CA THR A 53 1.55 -16.32 -4.75
C THR A 53 0.77 -17.47 -5.37
N GLU A 54 -0.02 -17.18 -6.39
CA GLU A 54 -0.83 -18.16 -7.10
C GLU A 54 -0.69 -17.99 -8.63
N PRO A 55 -0.92 -19.05 -9.42
CA PRO A 55 -0.93 -18.96 -10.87
C PRO A 55 -1.94 -17.91 -11.37
N TYR A 56 -1.60 -17.26 -12.48
CA TYR A 56 -2.45 -16.21 -13.09
C TYR A 56 -3.88 -16.71 -13.36
N GLU A 57 -4.04 -17.94 -13.84
CA GLU A 57 -5.34 -18.56 -14.15
C GLU A 57 -6.24 -18.73 -12.91
N ALA A 58 -5.65 -18.82 -11.72
CA ALA A 58 -6.37 -18.96 -10.46
C ALA A 58 -6.75 -17.60 -9.84
N ARG A 59 -6.26 -16.48 -10.38
CA ARG A 59 -6.46 -15.14 -9.84
C ARG A 59 -7.31 -14.27 -10.78
N ARG A 60 -8.18 -13.44 -10.19
CA ARG A 60 -8.98 -12.46 -10.92
C ARG A 60 -8.28 -11.10 -10.87
N ALA A 61 -8.29 -10.40 -11.99
CA ALA A 61 -7.84 -9.01 -12.04
C ALA A 61 -8.83 -8.09 -11.29
N GLU A 62 -8.29 -7.10 -10.58
CA GLU A 62 -9.04 -6.10 -9.81
C GLU A 62 -8.68 -4.69 -10.27
N TYR A 63 -9.63 -3.75 -10.16
CA TYR A 63 -9.40 -2.34 -10.37
C TYR A 63 -10.34 -1.51 -9.49
N HIS A 64 -9.93 -0.28 -9.18
CA HIS A 64 -10.66 0.61 -8.28
C HIS A 64 -10.99 1.93 -8.95
N ALA A 65 -12.23 2.40 -8.79
CA ALA A 65 -12.67 3.72 -9.27
C ALA A 65 -12.53 4.83 -8.22
N ARG A 66 -12.48 4.47 -6.93
CA ARG A 66 -12.51 5.42 -5.80
C ARG A 66 -11.18 5.57 -5.08
N TYR A 67 -10.34 4.55 -5.15
CA TYR A 67 -9.06 4.48 -4.45
C TYR A 67 -7.95 4.18 -5.44
N LEU A 68 -6.77 4.68 -5.10
CA LEU A 68 -5.51 4.29 -5.72
C LEU A 68 -4.79 3.36 -4.74
N ASP A 69 -4.21 2.30 -5.27
CA ASP A 69 -3.40 1.39 -4.45
C ASP A 69 -1.93 1.79 -4.45
N ILE A 70 -1.33 1.70 -3.26
CA ILE A 70 0.12 1.67 -3.06
C ILE A 70 0.42 0.28 -2.52
N GLN A 71 0.84 -0.63 -3.41
CA GLN A 71 1.23 -1.99 -3.03
C GLN A 71 2.72 -2.01 -2.68
N ILE A 72 3.05 -2.51 -1.47
CA ILE A 72 4.40 -2.54 -0.89
C ILE A 72 4.75 -3.99 -0.54
#